data_AF-A0A3R7CZL4-F1
#
_entry.id   AF-A0A3R7CZL4-F1
#
_cell.length_a   1.000
_cell.length_b   1.000
_cell.length_c   1.000
_cell.angle_alpha   90.00
_cell.angle_beta   90.00
_cell.angle_gamma   90.00
#
_symmetry.space_group_name_H-M   'P 1'
#
loop_
_entity.id
_entity.type
_entity.pdbx_description
1 polymer ?
#
loop_
_entity_poly.entity_id
_entity_poly.type
_entity_poly.pdbx_seq_one_letter_code
_entity_poly.pdbx_strand_id
1 'polypeptide(L)'
;MDPDEVLDKHRKAGKILAEIKEEVKGRVKVGVPLLDIAEFVEGEIMKRGAKPAFPCNISINDEAAHATPRRGDERVFKEGDVVKIDIGAHIDGYIADTAFTVDLGDHPDLLEASREAVRRAVEILHAGISTSEIGAVVEETIRSFGFRPIVNLTGHGLARYIQHAPPSIPNIHHQHGAKLKEWDVIAIEPFATDGAGRVSERGNVEIYRLVDLKPVRSRHARELLDRIKVYKTLPFAKRWIDMKRLDLAMKELERVKAVHGYPVLKDDGGGQISQFEETVIILEDGCEVITG
;
A
#
# COMPACT_ATOMS: atom_id res chain seq x y z
N MET A 1 23.72 12.89 -3.83
CA MET A 1 22.77 13.39 -2.83
C MET A 1 23.31 12.89 -1.51
N ASP A 2 23.40 13.77 -0.53
CA ASP A 2 23.82 13.40 0.82
C ASP A 2 22.87 12.31 1.36
N PRO A 3 23.35 11.18 1.92
CA PRO A 3 22.48 10.17 2.54
C PRO A 3 21.46 10.77 3.52
N ASP A 4 21.85 11.80 4.27
CA ASP A 4 20.95 12.48 5.20
C ASP A 4 19.81 13.22 4.47
N GLU A 5 20.11 13.86 3.33
CA GLU A 5 19.10 14.53 2.50
C GLU A 5 18.11 13.52 1.89
N VAL A 6 18.56 12.28 1.64
CA VAL A 6 17.68 11.19 1.16
C VAL A 6 16.72 10.75 2.26
N LEU A 7 17.23 10.45 3.45
CA LEU A 7 16.44 10.00 4.59
C LEU A 7 15.44 11.07 5.03
N ASP A 8 15.83 12.35 5.01
CA ASP A 8 14.93 13.46 5.33
C ASP A 8 13.72 13.57 4.39
N LYS A 9 13.86 13.18 3.13
CA LYS A 9 12.74 13.14 2.19
C LYS A 9 11.76 12.02 2.53
N HIS A 10 12.26 10.86 2.95
CA HIS A 10 11.42 9.80 3.51
C HIS A 10 10.71 10.27 4.78
N ARG A 11 11.45 10.82 5.76
CA ARG A 11 10.87 11.36 7.01
C ARG A 11 9.78 12.38 6.78
N LYS A 12 10.01 13.33 5.86
CA LYS A 12 9.01 14.35 5.55
C LYS A 12 7.77 13.77 4.87
N ALA A 13 7.94 12.79 3.97
CA ALA A 13 6.80 12.06 3.40
C ALA A 13 6.04 11.27 4.48
N GLY A 14 6.76 10.59 5.36
CA GLY A 14 6.18 9.80 6.47
C GLY A 14 5.39 10.66 7.45
N LYS A 15 5.94 11.81 7.85
CA LYS A 15 5.24 12.78 8.71
C LYS A 15 3.93 13.26 8.09
N ILE A 16 3.94 13.56 6.78
CA ILE A 16 2.72 13.97 6.06
C ILE A 16 1.66 12.86 6.13
N LEU A 17 2.06 11.61 5.91
CA LEU A 17 1.15 10.48 5.99
C LEU A 17 0.65 10.22 7.41
N ALA A 18 1.49 10.31 8.44
CA ALA A 18 1.10 10.14 9.83
C ALA A 18 -0.01 11.13 10.23
N GLU A 19 0.12 12.41 9.84
CA GLU A 19 -0.91 13.41 10.12
C GLU A 19 -2.21 13.13 9.33
N ILE A 20 -2.12 12.73 8.06
CA ILE A 20 -3.30 12.39 7.24
C ILE A 20 -3.99 11.12 7.75
N LYS A 21 -3.22 10.12 8.19
CA LYS A 21 -3.70 8.85 8.79
C LYS A 21 -4.65 9.15 9.95
N GLU A 22 -4.26 10.03 10.87
CA GLU A 22 -5.10 10.43 12.01
C GLU A 22 -6.38 11.16 11.59
N GLU A 23 -6.30 12.04 10.57
CA GLU A 23 -7.47 12.75 10.07
C GLU A 23 -8.48 11.82 9.36
N VAL A 24 -7.99 10.80 8.64
CA VAL A 24 -8.84 9.89 7.87
C VAL A 24 -9.54 8.87 8.77
N LYS A 25 -8.90 8.40 9.85
CA LYS A 25 -9.54 7.51 10.85
C LYS A 25 -10.90 8.06 11.32
N GLY A 26 -10.99 9.37 11.55
CA GLY A 26 -12.23 10.04 11.97
C GLY A 26 -13.25 10.31 10.85
N ARG A 27 -12.89 10.08 9.58
CA ARG A 27 -13.72 10.34 8.39
C ARG A 27 -14.36 9.08 7.83
N VAL A 28 -13.74 7.92 8.00
CA VAL A 28 -14.32 6.64 7.57
C VAL A 28 -15.50 6.30 8.49
N LYS A 29 -16.72 6.54 7.99
CA LYS A 29 -17.98 6.33 8.70
C LYS A 29 -19.04 5.81 7.74
N VAL A 30 -20.03 5.09 8.27
CA VAL A 30 -21.20 4.62 7.52
C VAL A 30 -21.84 5.78 6.75
N GLY A 31 -22.09 5.55 5.45
CA GLY A 31 -22.69 6.51 4.54
C GLY A 31 -21.72 7.51 3.89
N VAL A 32 -20.44 7.55 4.30
CA VAL A 32 -19.44 8.40 3.64
C VAL A 32 -19.01 7.77 2.30
N PRO A 33 -18.97 8.54 1.19
CA PRO A 33 -18.50 8.04 -0.10
C PRO A 33 -17.02 7.64 -0.07
N LEU A 34 -16.70 6.50 -0.71
CA LEU A 34 -15.32 6.05 -0.84
C LEU A 34 -14.47 7.05 -1.64
N LEU A 35 -15.05 7.63 -2.68
CA LEU A 35 -14.38 8.60 -3.55
C LEU A 35 -13.96 9.85 -2.77
N ASP A 36 -14.79 10.33 -1.85
CA ASP A 36 -14.50 11.50 -1.01
C ASP A 36 -13.27 11.27 -0.13
N ILE A 37 -13.11 10.07 0.44
CA ILE A 37 -11.91 9.72 1.22
C ILE A 37 -10.67 9.68 0.34
N ALA A 38 -10.75 9.03 -0.82
CA ALA A 38 -9.62 8.92 -1.73
C ALA A 38 -9.15 10.28 -2.25
N GLU A 39 -10.09 11.17 -2.63
CA GLU A 39 -9.78 12.53 -3.09
C GLU A 39 -9.29 13.42 -1.95
N PHE A 40 -9.83 13.26 -0.73
CA PHE A 40 -9.33 13.96 0.46
C PHE A 40 -7.86 13.61 0.73
N VAL A 41 -7.53 12.32 0.83
CA VAL A 41 -6.16 11.85 1.09
C VAL A 41 -5.18 12.42 0.08
N GLU A 42 -5.45 12.23 -1.21
CA GLU A 42 -4.53 12.63 -2.27
C GLU A 42 -4.41 14.15 -2.38
N GLY A 43 -5.52 14.86 -2.16
CA GLY A 43 -5.55 16.32 -2.07
C GLY A 43 -4.67 16.84 -0.93
N GLU A 44 -4.78 16.25 0.26
CA GLU A 44 -3.99 16.64 1.43
C GLU A 44 -2.49 16.35 1.25
N ILE A 45 -2.13 15.19 0.67
CA ILE A 45 -0.73 14.88 0.33
C ILE A 45 -0.13 15.99 -0.54
N MET A 46 -0.87 16.42 -1.58
CA MET A 46 -0.42 17.48 -2.48
C MET A 46 -0.34 18.86 -1.80
N LYS A 47 -1.32 19.22 -0.97
CA LYS A 47 -1.33 20.50 -0.24
C LYS A 47 -0.17 20.62 0.74
N ARG A 48 0.29 19.51 1.32
CA ARG A 48 1.43 19.47 2.26
C ARG A 48 2.79 19.38 1.56
N GLY A 49 2.82 19.50 0.23
CA GLY A 49 4.04 19.61 -0.56
C GLY A 49 4.70 18.27 -0.92
N ALA A 50 3.96 17.17 -0.82
CA ALA A 50 4.35 15.87 -1.36
C ALA A 50 3.50 15.53 -2.59
N LYS A 51 3.68 14.32 -3.15
CA LYS A 51 2.82 13.75 -4.19
C LYS A 51 2.41 12.33 -3.80
N PRO A 52 1.23 11.84 -4.20
CA PRO A 52 0.88 10.45 -3.96
C PRO A 52 1.91 9.50 -4.59
N ALA A 53 2.46 8.57 -3.79
CA ALA A 53 3.34 7.50 -4.29
C ALA A 53 2.55 6.46 -5.09
N PHE A 54 1.29 6.25 -4.71
CA PHE A 54 0.31 5.43 -5.40
C PHE A 54 -1.09 5.94 -5.00
N PRO A 55 -2.17 5.46 -5.66
CA PRO A 55 -3.54 5.87 -5.32
C PRO A 55 -3.93 5.53 -3.90
N CYS A 56 -4.76 6.36 -3.25
CA CYS A 56 -5.36 5.95 -1.97
C CYS A 56 -6.14 4.63 -2.17
N ASN A 57 -5.67 3.58 -1.50
CA ASN A 57 -6.26 2.26 -1.54
C ASN A 57 -7.34 2.18 -0.44
N ILE A 58 -8.52 1.72 -0.82
CA ILE A 58 -9.68 1.52 0.05
C ILE A 58 -10.24 0.13 -0.24
N SER A 59 -9.73 -0.85 0.50
CA SER A 59 -10.08 -2.28 0.35
C SER A 59 -11.02 -2.70 1.48
N ILE A 60 -12.20 -3.20 1.12
CA ILE A 60 -13.28 -3.48 2.08
C ILE A 60 -13.47 -4.99 2.24
N ASN A 61 -13.58 -5.45 3.49
CA ASN A 61 -13.88 -6.83 3.88
C ASN A 61 -12.86 -7.84 3.34
N ASP A 62 -13.28 -8.67 2.37
CA ASP A 62 -12.47 -9.72 1.73
C ASP A 62 -11.43 -9.19 0.74
N GLU A 63 -11.51 -7.91 0.38
CA GLU A 63 -10.49 -7.24 -0.42
C GLU A 63 -9.30 -6.93 0.46
N ALA A 64 -8.11 -7.43 0.12
CA ALA A 64 -6.87 -7.18 0.85
C ALA A 64 -6.23 -5.85 0.43
N ALA A 65 -6.00 -5.67 -0.88
CA ALA A 65 -5.24 -4.56 -1.44
C ALA A 65 -5.67 -4.25 -2.89
N HIS A 66 -5.13 -3.18 -3.45
CA HIS A 66 -5.30 -2.72 -4.84
C HIS A 66 -6.70 -2.22 -5.22
N ALA A 67 -7.58 -1.99 -4.25
CA ALA A 67 -8.88 -1.37 -4.50
C ALA A 67 -8.76 0.16 -4.36
N THR A 68 -9.19 0.91 -5.37
CA THR A 68 -9.37 2.37 -5.27
C THR A 68 -10.68 2.73 -5.97
N PRO A 69 -11.45 3.74 -5.51
CA PRO A 69 -12.68 4.14 -6.19
C PRO A 69 -12.40 4.59 -7.62
N ARG A 70 -13.36 4.32 -8.52
CA ARG A 70 -13.32 4.83 -9.89
C ARG A 70 -13.85 6.26 -9.98
N ARG A 71 -13.69 6.91 -11.14
CA ARG A 71 -14.33 8.22 -11.38
C ARG A 71 -15.86 8.07 -11.31
N GLY A 72 -16.52 8.91 -10.51
CA GLY A 72 -17.97 8.84 -10.30
C GLY A 72 -18.42 7.59 -9.54
N ASP A 73 -17.57 7.04 -8.67
CA ASP A 73 -17.95 5.96 -7.77
C ASP A 73 -18.93 6.48 -6.70
N GLU A 74 -20.12 5.90 -6.65
CA GLU A 74 -21.19 6.26 -5.72
C GLU A 74 -21.23 5.32 -4.50
N ARG A 75 -20.28 4.37 -4.39
CA ARG A 75 -20.19 3.50 -3.23
C ARG A 75 -19.93 4.31 -1.97
N VAL A 76 -20.59 3.91 -0.90
CA VAL A 76 -20.43 4.43 0.47
C VAL A 76 -20.05 3.30 1.42
N PHE A 77 -19.37 3.63 2.51
CA PHE A 77 -19.12 2.66 3.58
C PHE A 77 -20.43 2.23 4.24
N LYS A 78 -20.49 0.97 4.66
CA LYS A 78 -21.66 0.35 5.26
C LYS A 78 -21.36 -0.11 6.68
N GLU A 79 -22.44 -0.28 7.45
CA GLU A 79 -22.37 -0.98 8.74
C GLU A 79 -21.77 -2.37 8.53
N GLY A 80 -20.83 -2.76 9.39
CA GLY A 80 -20.13 -4.03 9.34
C GLY A 80 -18.89 -4.08 8.44
N ASP A 81 -18.56 -3.01 7.71
CA ASP A 81 -17.39 -3.01 6.82
C ASP A 81 -16.07 -2.98 7.62
N VAL A 82 -15.13 -3.86 7.25
CA VAL A 82 -13.73 -3.82 7.69
C VAL A 82 -12.90 -3.13 6.59
N VAL A 83 -12.58 -1.86 6.81
CA VAL A 83 -12.04 -0.96 5.79
C VAL A 83 -10.54 -0.78 5.98
N LYS A 84 -9.74 -1.22 5.01
CA LYS A 84 -8.30 -0.94 4.96
C LYS A 84 -8.05 0.29 4.13
N ILE A 85 -7.44 1.30 4.74
CA ILE A 85 -6.98 2.52 4.08
C ILE A 85 -5.47 2.45 4.00
N ASP A 86 -4.95 2.44 2.78
CA ASP A 86 -3.53 2.33 2.47
C ASP A 86 -3.12 3.54 1.60
N ILE A 87 -2.14 4.29 2.10
CA ILE A 87 -1.77 5.61 1.61
C ILE A 87 -0.26 5.76 1.47
N GLY A 88 0.17 6.24 0.31
CA GLY A 88 1.58 6.48 0.01
C GLY A 88 1.84 7.90 -0.44
N ALA A 89 2.93 8.49 0.02
CA ALA A 89 3.41 9.80 -0.39
C ALA A 89 4.89 9.74 -0.76
N HIS A 90 5.31 10.63 -1.67
CA HIS A 90 6.72 10.76 -2.01
C HIS A 90 7.16 12.22 -2.16
N ILE A 91 8.44 12.46 -1.88
CA ILE A 91 9.15 13.70 -2.17
C ILE A 91 10.34 13.35 -3.06
N ASP A 92 10.39 13.90 -4.27
CA ASP A 92 11.40 13.59 -5.30
C ASP A 92 11.59 12.10 -5.66
N GLY A 93 10.63 11.27 -5.25
CA GLY A 93 10.58 9.83 -5.48
C GLY A 93 10.93 9.00 -4.24
N TYR A 94 11.32 9.62 -3.13
CA TYR A 94 11.54 8.94 -1.85
C TYR A 94 10.19 8.78 -1.14
N ILE A 95 9.82 7.53 -0.88
CA ILE A 95 8.45 7.10 -0.57
C ILE A 95 8.31 6.86 0.93
N ALA A 96 7.18 7.26 1.49
CA ALA A 96 6.65 6.67 2.70
C ALA A 96 5.32 5.99 2.36
N ASP A 97 5.02 4.96 3.12
CA ASP A 97 3.94 4.00 2.94
C ASP A 97 3.33 3.64 4.29
N THR A 98 2.01 3.69 4.42
CA THR A 98 1.32 3.34 5.66
C THR A 98 -0.13 2.99 5.40
N ALA A 99 -0.62 2.06 6.20
CA ALA A 99 -1.98 1.58 6.14
C ALA A 99 -2.55 1.35 7.53
N PHE A 100 -3.87 1.43 7.62
CA PHE A 100 -4.61 1.13 8.84
C PHE A 100 -6.00 0.60 8.50
N THR A 101 -6.55 -0.17 9.44
CA THR A 101 -7.91 -0.68 9.34
C THR A 101 -8.86 0.12 10.23
N VAL A 102 -10.01 0.51 9.68
CA VAL A 102 -11.18 1.02 10.40
C VAL A 102 -12.26 -0.05 10.36
N ASP A 103 -12.72 -0.46 11.53
CA ASP A 103 -13.81 -1.41 11.69
C ASP A 103 -15.12 -0.66 11.93
N LEU A 104 -16.08 -0.85 11.02
CA LEU A 104 -17.45 -0.35 11.14
C LEU A 104 -18.41 -1.45 11.60
N GLY A 105 -17.88 -2.58 12.08
CA GLY A 105 -18.61 -3.68 12.70
C GLY A 105 -18.14 -3.97 14.12
N ASP A 106 -17.85 -5.24 14.41
CA ASP A 106 -17.44 -5.74 15.73
C ASP A 106 -16.37 -6.85 15.58
N HIS A 107 -15.19 -6.46 15.10
CA HIS A 107 -14.03 -7.31 14.83
C HIS A 107 -12.74 -6.80 15.54
N PRO A 108 -12.79 -6.40 16.83
CA PRO A 108 -11.64 -5.76 17.49
C PRO A 108 -10.39 -6.65 17.51
N ASP A 109 -10.55 -7.96 17.74
CA ASP A 109 -9.43 -8.89 17.82
C ASP A 109 -8.72 -9.06 16.47
N LEU A 110 -9.46 -8.97 15.35
CA LEU A 110 -8.88 -9.05 14.01
C LEU A 110 -7.99 -7.84 13.73
N LEU A 111 -8.42 -6.64 14.14
CA LEU A 111 -7.62 -5.42 13.99
C LEU A 111 -6.40 -5.44 14.92
N GLU A 112 -6.59 -5.92 16.16
CA GLU A 112 -5.49 -6.01 17.11
C GLU A 112 -4.43 -7.01 16.64
N ALA A 113 -4.81 -8.11 15.99
CA ALA A 113 -3.86 -9.09 15.48
C ALA A 113 -2.83 -8.51 14.49
N SER A 114 -3.28 -7.71 13.51
CA SER A 114 -2.36 -7.07 12.55
C SER A 114 -1.64 -5.87 13.13
N ARG A 115 -2.29 -5.09 14.01
CA ARG A 115 -1.65 -3.97 14.72
C ARG A 115 -0.53 -4.42 15.65
N GLU A 116 -0.80 -5.43 16.46
CA GLU A 116 0.18 -6.01 17.38
C GLU A 116 1.33 -6.65 16.60
N ALA A 117 1.05 -7.30 15.45
CA ALA A 117 2.10 -7.84 14.61
C ALA A 117 3.08 -6.77 14.10
N VAL A 118 2.59 -5.58 13.70
CA VAL A 118 3.47 -4.44 13.37
C VAL A 118 4.30 -4.03 14.59
N ARG A 119 3.64 -3.85 15.74
CA ARG A 119 4.30 -3.41 16.99
C ARG A 119 5.45 -4.35 17.37
N ARG A 120 5.18 -5.66 17.37
CA ARG A 120 6.15 -6.71 17.70
C ARG A 120 7.26 -6.83 16.65
N ALA A 121 6.95 -6.66 15.38
CA ALA A 121 7.96 -6.63 14.32
C ALA A 121 8.92 -5.45 14.50
N VAL A 122 8.39 -4.24 14.78
CA VAL A 122 9.19 -3.03 15.02
C VAL A 122 10.16 -3.19 16.20
N GLU A 123 9.74 -3.85 17.28
CA GLU A 123 10.57 -4.05 18.48
C GLU A 123 11.87 -4.82 18.22
N ILE A 124 11.90 -5.67 17.19
CA ILE A 124 13.07 -6.51 16.90
C ILE A 124 13.95 -5.94 15.80
N LEU A 125 13.54 -4.88 15.09
CA LEU A 125 14.28 -4.38 13.93
C LEU A 125 15.62 -3.77 14.32
N HIS A 126 16.64 -4.15 13.58
CA HIS A 126 17.98 -3.55 13.61
C HIS A 126 18.75 -3.97 12.35
N ALA A 127 19.87 -3.31 12.07
CA ALA A 127 20.75 -3.73 10.99
C ALA A 127 21.27 -5.17 11.22
N GLY A 128 21.16 -6.01 10.20
CA GLY A 128 21.61 -7.40 10.22
C GLY A 128 20.53 -8.43 10.54
N ILE A 129 19.34 -8.02 11.00
CA ILE A 129 18.20 -8.92 11.23
C ILE A 129 17.75 -9.57 9.91
N SER A 130 17.35 -10.84 9.97
CA SER A 130 16.80 -11.56 8.82
C SER A 130 15.32 -11.26 8.60
N THR A 131 14.89 -11.06 7.35
CA THR A 131 13.46 -10.92 7.02
C THR A 131 12.65 -12.18 7.36
N SER A 132 13.30 -13.34 7.46
CA SER A 132 12.67 -14.57 7.95
C SER A 132 12.30 -14.51 9.44
N GLU A 133 13.14 -13.86 10.27
CA GLU A 133 12.88 -13.67 11.70
C GLU A 133 11.71 -12.70 11.91
N ILE A 134 11.64 -11.64 11.10
CA ILE A 134 10.49 -10.71 11.08
C ILE A 134 9.21 -11.49 10.76
N GLY A 135 9.22 -12.32 9.70
CA GLY A 135 8.05 -13.12 9.33
C GLY A 135 7.63 -14.13 10.38
N ALA A 136 8.57 -14.69 11.16
CA ALA A 136 8.25 -15.56 12.29
C ALA A 136 7.49 -14.82 13.39
N VAL A 137 7.95 -13.62 13.76
CA VAL A 137 7.28 -12.79 14.78
C VAL A 137 5.89 -12.38 14.33
N VAL A 138 5.74 -11.96 13.07
CA VAL A 138 4.42 -11.61 12.50
C VAL A 138 3.47 -12.81 12.53
N GLU A 139 3.94 -13.98 12.08
CA GLU A 139 3.13 -15.20 12.03
C GLU A 139 2.71 -15.68 13.42
N GLU A 140 3.64 -15.75 14.37
CA GLU A 140 3.34 -16.15 15.74
C GLU A 140 2.32 -15.20 16.37
N THR A 141 2.51 -13.90 16.17
CA THR A 141 1.62 -12.87 16.71
C THR A 141 0.21 -13.05 16.15
N ILE A 142 0.03 -13.04 14.82
CA ILE A 142 -1.31 -13.16 14.20
C ILE A 142 -2.01 -14.47 14.61
N ARG A 143 -1.27 -15.59 14.66
CA ARG A 143 -1.82 -16.89 15.06
C ARG A 143 -2.23 -16.93 16.53
N SER A 144 -1.56 -16.17 17.41
CA SER A 144 -1.91 -16.12 18.84
C SER A 144 -3.29 -15.51 19.10
N PHE A 145 -3.76 -14.63 18.20
CA PHE A 145 -5.12 -14.08 18.21
C PHE A 145 -6.16 -15.01 17.55
N GLY A 146 -5.75 -16.19 17.05
CA GLY A 146 -6.64 -17.15 16.39
C GLY A 146 -6.89 -16.89 14.89
N PHE A 147 -6.17 -15.95 14.28
CA PHE A 147 -6.28 -15.62 12.86
C PHE A 147 -5.16 -16.23 12.02
N ARG A 148 -5.25 -16.05 10.70
CA ARG A 148 -4.24 -16.49 9.75
C ARG A 148 -3.54 -15.28 9.12
N PRO A 149 -2.19 -15.29 9.01
CA PRO A 149 -1.51 -14.31 8.17
C PRO A 149 -1.80 -14.59 6.68
N ILE A 150 -1.88 -13.55 5.85
CA ILE A 150 -1.94 -13.73 4.39
C ILE A 150 -0.55 -14.09 3.87
N VAL A 151 -0.38 -15.32 3.40
CA VAL A 151 0.94 -15.90 3.11
C VAL A 151 1.61 -15.37 1.84
N ASN A 152 0.84 -14.77 0.93
CA ASN A 152 1.31 -14.29 -0.37
C ASN A 152 1.17 -12.77 -0.54
N LEU A 153 1.05 -12.05 0.58
CA LEU A 153 1.28 -10.61 0.70
C LEU A 153 2.38 -10.37 1.72
N THR A 154 3.23 -9.41 1.46
CA THR A 154 4.46 -9.16 2.20
C THR A 154 4.79 -7.69 2.15
N GLY A 155 5.35 -7.15 3.23
CA GLY A 155 6.04 -5.87 3.17
C GLY A 155 7.22 -5.89 2.21
N HIS A 156 7.86 -4.73 2.06
CA HIS A 156 8.85 -4.53 1.02
C HIS A 156 9.84 -3.42 1.35
N GLY A 157 11.00 -3.45 0.69
CA GLY A 157 11.89 -2.30 0.64
C GLY A 157 11.28 -1.18 -0.18
N LEU A 158 11.67 0.05 0.13
CA LEU A 158 11.30 1.26 -0.59
C LEU A 158 12.54 1.85 -1.23
N ALA A 159 12.45 2.20 -2.51
CA ALA A 159 13.52 2.89 -3.22
C ALA A 159 12.96 4.04 -4.05
N ARG A 160 13.86 4.88 -4.55
CA ARG A 160 13.46 6.09 -5.28
C ARG A 160 12.62 5.76 -6.52
N TYR A 161 11.35 6.17 -6.51
CA TYR A 161 10.31 5.87 -7.51
C TYR A 161 9.94 4.38 -7.62
N ILE A 162 10.36 3.53 -6.70
CA ILE A 162 10.09 2.09 -6.71
C ILE A 162 9.47 1.72 -5.37
N GLN A 163 8.14 1.56 -5.35
CA GLN A 163 7.43 1.22 -4.11
C GLN A 163 7.81 -0.20 -3.65
N HIS A 164 7.82 -1.18 -4.55
CA HIS A 164 8.20 -2.56 -4.23
C HIS A 164 9.66 -2.80 -4.61
N ALA A 165 10.58 -2.38 -3.75
CA ALA A 165 11.99 -2.72 -3.86
C ALA A 165 12.33 -3.94 -2.97
N PRO A 166 13.40 -4.68 -3.26
CA PRO A 166 13.91 -5.68 -2.33
C PRO A 166 14.38 -5.04 -1.00
N PRO A 167 14.36 -5.78 0.12
CA PRO A 167 13.85 -7.15 0.24
C PRO A 167 12.33 -7.20 0.45
N SER A 168 11.74 -8.37 0.21
CA SER A 168 10.37 -8.65 0.70
C SER A 168 10.43 -8.99 2.20
N ILE A 169 9.45 -8.49 2.95
CA ILE A 169 9.26 -8.67 4.39
C ILE A 169 8.04 -9.59 4.59
N PRO A 170 8.23 -10.91 4.72
CA PRO A 170 7.13 -11.86 4.71
C PRO A 170 6.27 -11.76 5.98
N ASN A 171 4.99 -12.12 5.85
CA ASN A 171 4.06 -12.28 6.98
C ASN A 171 4.08 -13.69 7.59
N ILE A 172 4.97 -14.55 7.10
CA ILE A 172 5.21 -15.89 7.61
C ILE A 172 6.69 -16.21 7.68
N HIS A 173 7.05 -17.16 8.54
CA HIS A 173 8.42 -17.64 8.60
C HIS A 173 8.81 -18.33 7.28
N HIS A 174 9.98 -17.99 6.78
CA HIS A 174 10.63 -18.66 5.65
C HIS A 174 11.96 -19.25 6.06
N GLN A 175 12.41 -20.34 5.43
CA GLN A 175 13.71 -20.96 5.76
C GLN A 175 14.90 -20.02 5.52
N HIS A 176 14.75 -19.07 4.60
CA HIS A 176 15.77 -18.10 4.23
C HIS A 176 15.17 -16.70 4.20
N GLY A 177 15.96 -15.70 4.61
CA GLY A 177 15.59 -14.29 4.56
C GLY A 177 16.78 -13.44 4.13
N ALA A 178 16.50 -12.25 3.61
CA ALA A 178 17.53 -11.25 3.38
C ALA A 178 17.91 -10.61 4.71
N LYS A 179 19.15 -10.15 4.85
CA LYS A 179 19.54 -9.32 5.99
C LYS A 179 19.27 -7.86 5.68
N LEU A 180 18.56 -7.19 6.58
CA LEU A 180 18.41 -5.74 6.51
C LEU A 180 19.75 -5.06 6.78
N LYS A 181 19.97 -3.92 6.16
CA LYS A 181 21.16 -3.09 6.34
C LYS A 181 20.77 -1.78 7.01
N GLU A 182 21.74 -1.18 7.68
CA GLU A 182 21.60 0.19 8.15
C GLU A 182 21.20 1.10 6.99
N TRP A 183 20.23 1.99 7.26
CA TRP A 183 19.62 2.93 6.33
C TRP A 183 18.70 2.32 5.25
N ASP A 184 18.44 1.02 5.29
CA ASP A 184 17.34 0.46 4.50
C ASP A 184 16.03 1.12 4.94
N VAL A 185 15.18 1.49 3.96
CA VAL A 185 13.83 1.98 4.21
C VAL A 185 12.88 0.87 3.77
N ILE A 186 12.04 0.40 4.68
CA ILE A 186 11.12 -0.71 4.43
C ILE A 186 9.71 -0.36 4.91
N ALA A 187 8.72 -0.99 4.31
CA ALA A 187 7.35 -1.03 4.77
C ALA A 187 7.06 -2.40 5.38
N ILE A 188 6.44 -2.42 6.56
CA ILE A 188 6.06 -3.63 7.30
C ILE A 188 4.54 -3.66 7.36
N GLU A 189 3.92 -4.53 6.57
CA GLU A 189 2.46 -4.64 6.38
C GLU A 189 1.90 -6.04 6.68
N PRO A 190 1.70 -6.38 7.95
CA PRO A 190 0.96 -7.56 8.36
C PRO A 190 -0.51 -7.50 7.93
N PHE A 191 -0.95 -8.56 7.26
CA PHE A 191 -2.36 -8.82 6.99
C PHE A 191 -2.85 -10.01 7.80
N ALA A 192 -3.88 -9.82 8.61
CA ALA A 192 -4.57 -10.88 9.32
C ALA A 192 -5.93 -11.15 8.68
N THR A 193 -6.35 -12.42 8.64
CA THR A 193 -7.64 -12.84 8.06
C THR A 193 -8.27 -13.98 8.84
N ASP A 194 -9.60 -14.00 8.91
CA ASP A 194 -10.40 -15.16 9.33
C ASP A 194 -10.74 -16.10 8.14
N GLY A 195 -10.31 -15.74 6.92
CA GLY A 195 -10.50 -16.47 5.67
C GLY A 195 -9.43 -17.52 5.40
N ALA A 196 -9.05 -17.72 4.14
CA ALA A 196 -8.10 -18.77 3.74
C ALA A 196 -6.63 -18.47 4.08
N GLY A 197 -6.26 -17.21 4.37
CA GLY A 197 -4.85 -16.84 4.57
C GLY A 197 -4.08 -16.74 3.26
N ARG A 198 -4.78 -16.57 2.13
CA ARG A 198 -4.21 -16.44 0.79
C ARG A 198 -5.12 -15.59 -0.08
N VAL A 199 -4.53 -14.72 -0.89
CA VAL A 199 -5.27 -13.86 -1.82
C VAL A 199 -5.03 -14.22 -3.28
N SER A 200 -6.02 -13.94 -4.11
CA SER A 200 -5.94 -14.05 -5.57
C SER A 200 -6.48 -12.78 -6.24
N GLU A 201 -5.98 -12.49 -7.44
CA GLU A 201 -6.48 -11.40 -8.28
C GLU A 201 -7.95 -11.63 -8.66
N ARG A 202 -8.84 -10.78 -8.14
CA ARG A 202 -10.28 -10.82 -8.39
C ARG A 202 -10.85 -9.41 -8.39
N GLY A 203 -11.34 -8.97 -9.55
CA GLY A 203 -12.11 -7.73 -9.64
C GLY A 203 -11.65 -6.81 -10.75
N ASN A 204 -12.03 -5.55 -10.63
CA ASN A 204 -11.70 -4.51 -11.60
C ASN A 204 -10.26 -4.04 -11.41
N VAL A 205 -9.67 -3.51 -12.48
CA VAL A 205 -8.35 -2.89 -12.46
C VAL A 205 -8.53 -1.38 -12.56
N GLU A 206 -8.24 -0.68 -11.47
CA GLU A 206 -8.27 0.79 -11.43
C GLU A 206 -6.89 1.41 -11.16
N ILE A 207 -5.91 0.58 -10.78
CA ILE A 207 -4.53 0.97 -10.51
C ILE A 207 -3.60 0.37 -11.57
N TYR A 208 -2.69 1.19 -12.09
CA TYR A 208 -1.74 0.80 -13.12
C TYR A 208 -0.37 1.40 -12.82
N ARG A 209 0.70 0.82 -13.36
CA ARG A 209 2.00 1.50 -13.45
C ARG A 209 2.54 1.48 -14.87
N LEU A 210 3.35 2.47 -15.19
CA LEU A 210 4.17 2.44 -16.40
C LEU A 210 5.35 1.47 -16.19
N VAL A 211 5.48 0.53 -17.13
CA VAL A 211 6.56 -0.46 -17.16
C VAL A 211 7.66 0.01 -18.11
N ASP A 212 7.26 0.47 -19.30
CA ASP A 212 8.19 0.84 -20.36
C ASP A 212 7.52 1.78 -21.38
N LEU A 213 8.30 2.67 -21.98
CA LEU A 213 7.85 3.61 -23.00
C LEU A 213 7.92 2.96 -24.39
N LYS A 214 6.86 2.26 -24.76
CA LYS A 214 6.81 1.53 -26.04
C LYS A 214 6.16 2.35 -27.16
N PRO A 215 6.66 2.23 -28.40
CA PRO A 215 6.03 2.85 -29.55
C PRO A 215 4.65 2.25 -29.80
N VAL A 216 3.64 3.10 -29.93
CA VAL A 216 2.24 2.70 -30.20
C VAL A 216 1.65 3.52 -31.34
N ARG A 217 0.79 2.88 -32.15
CA ARG A 217 0.24 3.48 -33.37
C ARG A 217 -0.92 4.44 -33.07
N SER A 218 -1.76 4.07 -32.11
CA SER A 218 -2.94 4.85 -31.75
C SER A 218 -2.58 6.23 -31.21
N ARG A 219 -3.30 7.26 -31.68
CA ARG A 219 -3.18 8.62 -31.16
C ARG A 219 -3.54 8.66 -29.67
N HIS A 220 -4.58 7.93 -29.25
CA HIS A 220 -5.02 7.89 -27.86
C HIS A 220 -4.01 7.17 -26.96
N ALA A 221 -3.38 6.09 -27.44
CA ALA A 221 -2.35 5.40 -26.67
C ALA A 221 -1.09 6.28 -26.49
N ARG A 222 -0.69 7.04 -27.52
CA ARG A 222 0.41 8.02 -27.41
C ARG A 222 0.10 9.14 -26.44
N GLU A 223 -1.10 9.73 -26.54
CA GLU A 223 -1.55 10.76 -25.59
C GLU A 223 -1.57 10.24 -24.14
N LEU A 224 -2.03 9.00 -23.93
CA LEU A 224 -2.00 8.38 -22.62
C LEU A 224 -0.56 8.20 -22.10
N LEU A 225 0.36 7.66 -22.92
CA LEU A 225 1.78 7.54 -22.55
C LEU A 225 2.40 8.88 -22.14
N ASP A 226 2.11 9.94 -22.90
CA ASP A 226 2.60 11.28 -22.60
C ASP A 226 2.07 11.83 -21.28
N ARG A 227 0.84 11.48 -20.89
CA ARG A 227 0.26 11.87 -19.60
C ARG A 227 0.84 11.08 -18.44
N ILE A 228 1.04 9.76 -18.58
CA ILE A 228 1.45 8.89 -17.47
C ILE A 228 2.96 8.85 -17.22
N LYS A 229 3.80 9.32 -18.16
CA LYS A 229 5.27 9.36 -17.98
C LYS A 229 5.71 10.18 -16.76
N VAL A 230 4.87 11.11 -16.29
CA VAL A 230 5.14 11.91 -15.09
C VAL A 230 5.24 11.05 -13.83
N TYR A 231 4.50 9.93 -13.77
CA TYR A 231 4.53 8.99 -12.65
C TYR A 231 5.78 8.11 -12.63
N LYS A 232 6.57 8.12 -13.71
CA LYS A 232 7.76 7.26 -13.89
C LYS A 232 7.39 5.79 -13.68
N THR A 233 7.82 5.17 -12.59
CA THR A 233 7.54 3.76 -12.25
C THR A 233 6.49 3.61 -11.14
N LEU A 234 6.04 4.73 -10.55
CA LEU A 234 5.01 4.74 -9.51
C LEU A 234 3.64 4.40 -10.09
N PRO A 235 2.79 3.68 -9.33
CA PRO A 235 1.42 3.44 -9.72
C PRO A 235 0.58 4.71 -9.78
N PHE A 236 -0.48 4.65 -10.58
CA PHE A 236 -1.45 5.71 -10.77
C PHE A 236 -2.85 5.12 -10.94
N ALA A 237 -3.86 5.89 -10.54
CA ALA A 237 -5.25 5.50 -10.72
C ALA A 237 -5.75 5.94 -12.10
N LYS A 238 -6.62 5.13 -12.71
CA LYS A 238 -7.38 5.57 -13.90
C LYS A 238 -8.13 6.88 -13.64
N ARG A 239 -8.70 7.05 -12.44
CA ARG A 239 -9.46 8.28 -12.10
C ARG A 239 -8.61 9.56 -12.12
N TRP A 240 -7.28 9.48 -11.98
CA TRP A 240 -6.41 10.66 -12.10
C TRP A 240 -6.31 11.20 -13.52
N ILE A 241 -6.70 10.41 -14.53
CA ILE A 241 -6.50 10.75 -15.93
C ILE A 241 -7.83 11.17 -16.55
N ASP A 242 -7.98 12.46 -16.82
CA ASP A 242 -9.14 12.98 -17.55
C ASP A 242 -8.90 12.95 -19.07
N MET A 243 -9.35 11.89 -19.74
CA MET A 243 -9.10 11.67 -21.16
C MET A 243 -10.23 10.91 -21.86
N LYS A 244 -10.56 11.33 -23.09
CA LYS A 244 -11.48 10.56 -23.97
C LYS A 244 -10.84 9.25 -24.41
N ARG A 245 -11.63 8.17 -24.45
CA ARG A 245 -11.19 6.81 -24.85
C ARG A 245 -10.08 6.23 -23.96
N LEU A 246 -10.04 6.61 -22.68
CA LEU A 246 -9.04 6.13 -21.71
C LEU A 246 -8.97 4.60 -21.68
N ASP A 247 -10.09 3.89 -21.51
CA ASP A 247 -10.09 2.42 -21.42
C ASP A 247 -9.56 1.74 -22.68
N LEU A 248 -9.82 2.31 -23.86
CA LEU A 248 -9.30 1.77 -25.13
C LEU A 248 -7.78 1.95 -25.20
N ALA A 249 -7.29 3.13 -24.82
CA ALA A 249 -5.86 3.41 -24.77
C ALA A 249 -5.16 2.52 -23.73
N MET A 250 -5.75 2.33 -22.55
CA MET A 250 -5.19 1.48 -21.50
C MET A 250 -5.03 0.03 -21.96
N LYS A 251 -6.08 -0.56 -22.55
CA LYS A 251 -6.04 -1.92 -23.11
C LYS A 251 -4.95 -2.10 -24.17
N GLU A 252 -4.73 -1.09 -25.02
CA GLU A 252 -3.64 -1.13 -26.00
C GLU A 252 -2.27 -1.13 -25.31
N LEU A 253 -2.06 -0.25 -24.32
CA LEU A 253 -0.82 -0.16 -23.56
C LEU A 253 -0.54 -1.44 -22.75
N GLU A 254 -1.55 -2.05 -22.16
CA GLU A 254 -1.43 -3.35 -21.47
C GLU A 254 -1.02 -4.46 -22.45
N ARG A 255 -1.68 -4.53 -23.61
CA ARG A 255 -1.38 -5.55 -24.63
C ARG A 255 0.07 -5.48 -25.11
N VAL A 256 0.62 -4.28 -25.28
CA VAL A 256 2.03 -4.11 -25.65
C VAL A 256 2.97 -4.20 -24.46
N LYS A 257 2.45 -4.38 -23.24
CA LYS A 257 3.19 -4.40 -21.96
C LYS A 257 3.95 -3.09 -21.71
N ALA A 258 3.36 -1.96 -22.09
CA ALA A 258 3.85 -0.63 -21.72
C ALA A 258 3.40 -0.24 -20.31
N VAL A 259 2.21 -0.71 -19.90
CA VAL A 259 1.70 -0.58 -18.53
C VAL A 259 1.39 -1.96 -17.96
N HIS A 260 1.32 -2.04 -16.64
CA HIS A 260 0.86 -3.20 -15.90
C HIS A 260 -0.27 -2.75 -14.96
N GLY A 261 -1.40 -3.46 -15.02
CA GLY A 261 -2.53 -3.26 -14.14
C GLY A 261 -2.41 -4.07 -12.86
N TYR A 262 -2.91 -3.52 -11.76
CA TYR A 262 -3.00 -4.17 -10.45
C TYR A 262 -4.47 -4.48 -10.16
N PRO A 263 -4.92 -5.73 -10.36
CA PRO A 263 -6.26 -6.14 -9.97
C PRO A 263 -6.40 -6.13 -8.45
N VAL A 264 -7.64 -5.90 -7.98
CA VAL A 264 -8.00 -6.09 -6.57
C VAL A 264 -7.61 -7.51 -6.13
N LEU A 265 -6.99 -7.62 -4.97
CA LEU A 265 -6.64 -8.89 -4.34
C LEU A 265 -7.70 -9.24 -3.31
N LYS A 266 -8.29 -10.43 -3.40
CA LYS A 266 -9.30 -10.91 -2.45
C LYS A 266 -8.88 -12.21 -1.77
N ASP A 267 -9.24 -12.38 -0.50
CA ASP A 267 -9.03 -13.65 0.22
C ASP A 267 -9.81 -14.79 -0.47
N ASP A 268 -9.14 -15.92 -0.68
CA ASP A 268 -9.71 -17.05 -1.42
C ASP A 268 -10.87 -17.75 -0.70
N GLY A 269 -10.95 -17.60 0.64
CA GLY A 269 -12.02 -18.07 1.49
C GLY A 269 -13.11 -17.04 1.76
N GLY A 270 -12.96 -15.79 1.27
CA GLY A 270 -13.93 -14.71 1.47
C GLY A 270 -14.02 -14.19 2.90
N GLY A 271 -12.97 -14.38 3.70
CA GLY A 271 -12.91 -13.88 5.08
C GLY A 271 -12.62 -12.39 5.17
N GLN A 272 -12.88 -11.81 6.34
CA GLN A 272 -12.52 -10.44 6.69
C GLN A 272 -11.00 -10.30 6.81
N ILE A 273 -10.47 -9.16 6.34
CA ILE A 273 -9.03 -8.89 6.37
C ILE A 273 -8.77 -7.55 7.06
N SER A 274 -7.84 -7.54 8.01
CA SER A 274 -7.23 -6.34 8.57
C SER A 274 -5.78 -6.19 8.11
N GLN A 275 -5.33 -4.94 7.99
CA GLN A 275 -3.98 -4.51 7.66
C GLN A 275 -3.59 -3.33 8.57
N PHE A 276 -2.37 -3.36 9.07
CA PHE A 276 -1.68 -2.18 9.58
C PHE A 276 -0.29 -2.16 8.93
N GLU A 277 0.21 -0.96 8.67
CA GLU A 277 1.49 -0.80 8.02
C GLU A 277 2.21 0.46 8.46
N GLU A 278 3.52 0.32 8.65
CA GLU A 278 4.41 1.43 8.94
C GLU A 278 5.66 1.38 8.06
N THR A 279 6.10 2.54 7.61
CA THR A 279 7.43 2.73 7.03
C THR A 279 8.44 2.97 8.14
N VAL A 280 9.56 2.27 8.06
CA VAL A 280 10.66 2.36 9.01
C VAL A 280 12.00 2.54 8.30
N ILE A 281 12.90 3.29 8.93
CA ILE A 281 14.31 3.41 8.55
C ILE A 281 15.11 2.52 9.51
N ILE A 282 15.88 1.58 8.97
CA ILE A 282 16.70 0.67 9.77
C ILE A 282 17.95 1.41 10.28
N LEU A 283 18.25 1.24 11.57
CA LEU A 283 19.43 1.80 12.24
C LEU A 283 20.35 0.66 12.71
N GLU A 284 21.56 0.97 13.17
CA GLU A 284 22.51 -0.02 13.69
C GLU A 284 21.88 -0.88 14.80
N ASP A 285 21.34 -0.23 15.84
CA ASP A 285 20.73 -0.86 17.03
C ASP A 285 19.23 -0.53 17.16
N GLY A 286 18.47 -0.59 16.05
CA GLY A 286 17.03 -0.30 16.10
C GLY A 286 16.42 0.08 14.76
N CYS A 287 15.33 0.83 14.83
CA CYS A 287 14.74 1.50 13.67
C CYS A 287 14.10 2.84 14.08
N GLU A 288 13.88 3.71 13.10
CA GLU A 288 13.05 4.90 13.20
C GLU A 288 11.72 4.65 12.48
N VAL A 289 10.59 4.66 13.18
CA VAL A 289 9.26 4.62 12.56
C VAL A 289 8.89 6.02 12.10
N ILE A 290 8.72 6.21 10.79
CA ILE A 290 8.54 7.56 10.21
C ILE A 290 7.10 7.90 9.83
N THR A 291 6.20 6.91 9.86
CA THR A 291 4.76 7.06 9.59
C THR A 291 3.89 6.87 10.82
N GLY A 292 4.50 6.62 12.00
CA GLY A 292 3.85 6.28 13.26
C GLY A 292 2.79 7.28 13.70
#